data_AF-A0A6N3AFU4-F1
#
_entry.id   AF-A0A6N3AFU4-F1
#
_cell.length_a   1.000
_cell.length_b   1.000
_cell.length_c   1.000
_cell.angle_alpha   90.00
_cell.angle_beta   90.00
_cell.angle_gamma   90.00
#
_symmetry.space_group_name_H-M   'P 1'
#
loop_
_entity.id
_entity.type
_entity.pdbx_description
1 polymer ?
#
loop_
_entity_poly.entity_id
_entity_poly.type
_entity_poly.pdbx_seq_one_letter_code
_entity_poly.pdbx_strand_id
1 'polypeptide(L)'
;MNIRMEDNIHVVDFPKYGGGGSGGDDMLEKRVKKLEDDLAGIRTDIAVIKSNYANKEDVASLRAELHQSISAQTKWLAATMIGIAGLAMAVAKLIF
;
A
#
# COMPACT_ATOMS: atom_id res chain seq x y z
N MET A 1 45.24 -78.12 35.82
CA MET A 1 45.78 -76.75 35.67
C MET A 1 45.06 -76.15 34.48
N ASN A 2 44.01 -75.35 34.69
CA ASN A 2 43.26 -74.73 33.59
C ASN A 2 43.67 -73.26 33.50
N ILE A 3 44.35 -72.91 32.42
CA ILE A 3 44.68 -71.52 32.11
C ILE A 3 43.43 -70.93 31.45
N ARG A 4 42.82 -69.92 32.09
CA ARG A 4 41.69 -69.18 31.52
C ARG A 4 42.28 -68.14 30.58
N MET A 5 41.92 -68.20 29.31
CA MET A 5 42.25 -67.15 28.34
C MET A 5 41.28 -66.00 28.59
N GLU A 6 41.80 -64.82 28.92
CA GLU A 6 40.98 -63.62 29.08
C GLU A 6 40.89 -62.95 27.70
N ASP A 7 39.65 -62.81 27.20
CA ASP A 7 39.40 -62.27 25.86
C ASP A 7 39.77 -60.78 25.83
N ASN A 8 40.80 -60.45 25.04
CA ASN A 8 41.39 -59.12 24.97
C ASN A 8 40.69 -58.24 23.91
N ILE A 9 39.36 -58.24 23.89
CA ILE A 9 38.57 -57.44 22.94
C ILE A 9 38.35 -56.04 23.52
N HIS A 10 39.05 -55.05 22.96
CA HIS A 10 38.82 -53.65 23.28
C HIS A 10 37.53 -53.19 22.57
N VAL A 11 36.41 -53.18 23.31
CA VAL A 11 35.14 -52.64 22.82
C VAL A 11 35.29 -51.12 22.75
N VAL A 12 35.50 -50.58 21.55
CA VAL A 12 35.48 -49.14 21.31
C VAL A 12 34.03 -48.65 21.37
N ASP A 13 33.74 -47.74 22.30
CA ASP A 13 32.46 -47.06 22.37
C ASP A 13 32.33 -46.15 21.14
N PHE A 14 31.39 -46.47 20.25
CA PHE A 14 31.08 -45.61 19.12
C PHE A 14 30.48 -44.29 19.64
N PRO A 15 30.90 -43.12 19.12
CA PRO A 15 30.29 -41.86 19.49
C PRO A 15 28.79 -41.92 19.14
N LYS A 16 27.94 -41.96 20.17
CA LYS A 16 26.51 -41.76 20.00
C LYS A 16 26.31 -40.30 19.59
N TYR A 17 26.02 -40.08 18.31
CA TYR A 17 25.49 -38.81 17.85
C TYR A 17 24.18 -38.57 18.59
N GLY A 18 24.20 -37.61 19.51
CA GLY A 18 23.08 -37.27 20.37
C GLY A 18 21.85 -36.96 19.53
N GLY A 19 20.78 -37.72 19.76
CA GLY A 19 19.45 -37.31 19.34
C GLY A 19 19.05 -36.05 20.12
N GLY A 20 18.67 -35.00 19.40
CA GLY A 20 18.18 -33.78 20.03
C GLY A 20 18.15 -32.62 19.04
N GLY A 21 16.98 -32.38 18.45
CA GLY A 21 16.79 -31.29 17.51
C GLY A 21 15.33 -30.93 17.29
N SER A 22 14.59 -30.70 18.37
CA SER A 22 13.29 -30.01 18.36
C SER A 22 13.50 -28.52 18.00
N GLY A 23 14.02 -28.24 16.81
CA GLY A 23 14.34 -26.87 16.35
C GLY A 23 13.54 -26.41 15.14
N GLY A 24 12.82 -27.34 14.48
CA GLY A 24 11.96 -27.02 13.34
C GLY A 24 10.67 -26.32 13.75
N ASP A 25 10.05 -26.75 14.84
CA ASP A 25 8.76 -26.25 15.30
C ASP A 25 8.86 -24.81 15.83
N ASP A 26 9.86 -24.51 16.66
CA ASP A 26 10.18 -23.14 17.13
C ASP A 26 10.44 -22.16 15.98
N MET A 27 11.07 -22.62 14.89
CA MET A 27 11.34 -21.78 13.72
C MET A 27 10.06 -21.50 12.93
N LEU A 28 9.17 -22.49 12.84
CA LEU A 28 7.87 -22.33 12.20
C LEU A 28 6.98 -21.39 13.02
N GLU A 29 6.92 -21.56 14.34
CA GLU A 29 6.14 -20.70 15.24
C GLU A 29 6.59 -19.23 15.13
N LYS A 30 7.91 -18.97 15.15
CA LYS A 30 8.45 -17.61 14.96
C LYS A 30 8.08 -16.99 13.62
N ARG A 31 8.10 -17.79 12.55
CA ARG A 31 7.71 -17.32 11.21
C ARG A 31 6.21 -17.07 11.11
N VAL A 32 5.38 -17.92 11.71
CA VAL A 32 3.93 -17.74 11.79
C VAL A 32 3.60 -16.47 12.55
N LYS A 33 4.20 -16.28 13.73
CA LYS A 33 4.03 -15.05 14.51
C LYS A 33 4.39 -13.79 13.72
N LYS A 34 5.52 -13.81 13.00
CA LYS A 34 5.90 -12.69 12.14
C LYS A 34 4.87 -12.42 11.03
N LEU A 35 4.33 -13.46 10.41
CA LEU A 35 3.28 -13.31 9.40
C LEU A 35 1.97 -12.76 9.99
N GLU A 36 1.62 -13.15 11.21
CA GLU A 36 0.45 -12.61 11.92
C GLU A 36 0.63 -11.11 12.23
N ASP A 37 1.82 -10.72 12.69
CA ASP A 37 2.17 -9.33 12.95
C ASP A 37 2.15 -8.50 11.65
N ASP A 38 2.77 -9.00 10.57
CA ASP A 38 2.79 -8.34 9.26
C ASP A 38 1.36 -8.21 8.69
N LEU A 39 0.52 -9.24 8.84
CA LEU A 39 -0.87 -9.21 8.39
C LEU A 39 -1.71 -8.20 9.19
N ALA A 40 -1.47 -8.05 10.49
CA ALA A 40 -2.11 -7.03 11.31
C ALA A 40 -1.72 -5.61 10.85
N GLY A 41 -0.46 -5.41 10.48
CA GLY A 41 0.03 -4.18 9.85
C GLY A 41 -0.69 -3.89 8.53
N ILE A 42 -0.69 -4.85 7.60
CA ILE A 42 -1.36 -4.73 6.30
C ILE A 42 -2.86 -4.42 6.46
N ARG A 43 -3.54 -5.06 7.43
CA ARG A 43 -4.96 -4.79 7.69
C ARG A 43 -5.20 -3.34 8.10
N THR A 44 -4.29 -2.78 8.90
CA THR A 44 -4.34 -1.37 9.33
C THR A 44 -4.12 -0.45 8.14
N ASP A 45 -3.11 -0.71 7.31
CA ASP A 45 -2.82 0.07 6.10
C ASP A 45 -3.98 0.05 5.10
N ILE A 46 -4.60 -1.13 4.89
CA ILE A 46 -5.78 -1.27 4.03
C ILE A 46 -6.95 -0.46 4.56
N ALA A 47 -7.15 -0.40 5.88
CA ALA A 47 -8.22 0.42 6.46
C ALA A 47 -8.00 1.91 6.16
N VAL A 48 -6.75 2.39 6.31
CA VAL A 48 -6.37 3.77 5.97
C VAL A 48 -6.51 4.06 4.48
N ILE A 49 -6.13 3.11 3.61
CA ILE A 49 -6.29 3.25 2.16
C ILE A 49 -7.78 3.37 1.83
N LYS A 50 -8.62 2.48 2.35
CA LYS A 50 -10.07 2.54 2.08
C LYS A 50 -10.73 3.82 2.58
N SER A 51 -10.26 4.41 3.68
CA SER A 51 -10.82 5.65 4.21
C SER A 51 -10.40 6.90 3.44
N ASN A 52 -9.26 6.88 2.74
CA ASN A 52 -8.70 8.06 2.08
C ASN A 52 -8.70 7.99 0.55
N TYR A 53 -8.92 6.82 -0.05
CA TYR A 53 -8.87 6.67 -1.49
C TYR A 53 -10.14 7.23 -2.15
N ALA A 54 -9.97 8.04 -3.18
CA ALA A 54 -11.09 8.56 -3.98
C ALA A 54 -11.64 7.46 -4.90
N ASN A 55 -12.96 7.25 -4.89
CA ASN A 55 -13.58 6.31 -5.80
C ASN A 55 -13.70 6.94 -7.23
N LYS A 56 -14.01 6.12 -8.24
CA LYS A 56 -14.15 6.62 -9.63
C LYS A 56 -15.30 7.62 -9.80
N GLU A 57 -16.37 7.46 -9.04
CA GLU A 57 -17.54 8.35 -9.00
C GLU A 57 -17.18 9.71 -8.39
N ASP A 58 -16.38 9.74 -7.31
CA ASP A 58 -15.88 10.98 -6.68
C ASP A 58 -15.08 11.79 -7.69
N VAL A 59 -14.17 11.13 -8.41
CA VAL A 59 -13.37 11.76 -9.48
C VAL A 59 -14.26 12.23 -10.63
N ALA A 60 -15.28 11.45 -11.01
CA ALA A 60 -16.22 11.83 -12.06
C ALA A 60 -17.08 13.04 -11.66
N SER A 61 -17.55 13.09 -10.41
CA SER A 61 -18.31 14.22 -9.85
C SER A 61 -17.46 15.49 -9.84
N LEU A 62 -16.23 15.41 -9.32
CA LEU A 62 -15.29 16.53 -9.33
C LEU A 62 -15.04 17.05 -10.74
N ARG A 63 -14.87 16.16 -11.72
CA ARG A 63 -14.69 16.55 -13.13
C ARG A 63 -15.93 17.27 -13.66
N ALA A 64 -17.13 16.79 -13.37
CA ALA A 64 -18.37 17.42 -13.80
C ALA A 64 -18.54 18.81 -13.16
N GLU A 65 -18.33 18.94 -11.85
CA GLU A 65 -18.40 20.20 -11.10
C GLU A 65 -17.37 21.21 -11.60
N LEU A 66 -16.14 20.76 -11.89
CA LEU A 66 -15.09 21.58 -12.48
C LEU A 66 -15.51 22.12 -13.85
N HIS A 67 -15.98 21.24 -14.76
CA HIS A 67 -16.44 21.66 -16.07
C HIS A 67 -17.64 22.61 -15.99
N GLN A 68 -18.57 22.38 -15.07
CA GLN A 68 -19.73 23.23 -14.87
C GLN A 68 -19.33 24.62 -14.37
N SER A 69 -18.46 24.70 -13.35
CA SER A 69 -17.99 25.98 -12.80
C SER A 69 -17.19 26.79 -13.82
N ILE A 70 -16.28 26.14 -14.57
CA ILE A 70 -15.52 26.79 -15.66
C ILE A 70 -16.47 27.30 -16.75
N SER A 71 -17.43 26.48 -17.18
CA SER A 71 -18.37 26.87 -18.24
C SER A 71 -19.26 28.02 -17.82
N ALA A 72 -19.74 28.03 -16.56
CA ALA A 72 -20.56 29.11 -16.04
C ALA A 72 -19.79 30.43 -16.02
N GLN A 73 -18.55 30.43 -15.54
CA GLN A 73 -17.71 31.63 -15.51
C GLN A 73 -17.36 32.12 -16.92
N THR A 74 -17.01 31.21 -17.83
CA THR A 74 -16.63 31.55 -19.21
C THR A 74 -17.75 32.26 -19.96
N LYS A 75 -19.02 31.86 -19.74
CA LYS A 75 -20.18 32.52 -20.36
C LYS A 75 -20.32 33.98 -19.95
N TRP A 76 -20.21 34.28 -18.66
CA TRP A 76 -20.32 35.64 -18.16
C TRP A 76 -19.12 36.50 -18.57
N LEU A 77 -17.91 35.93 -18.55
CA LEU A 77 -16.72 36.62 -19.07
C LEU A 77 -16.90 37.00 -20.56
N ALA A 78 -17.34 36.07 -21.40
CA ALA A 78 -17.59 36.35 -22.82
C ALA A 78 -18.65 37.46 -23.02
N ALA A 79 -19.74 37.41 -22.26
CA ALA A 79 -20.79 38.42 -22.32
C ALA A 79 -20.27 39.82 -21.95
N THR A 80 -19.46 39.93 -20.88
CA THR A 80 -18.89 41.21 -20.45
C THR A 80 -17.89 41.77 -21.46
N MET A 81 -17.05 40.92 -22.07
CA MET A 81 -16.12 41.37 -23.12
C MET A 81 -16.86 42.00 -24.31
N ILE A 82 -17.92 41.33 -24.78
CA ILE A 82 -18.75 41.84 -25.87
C ILE A 82 -19.44 43.15 -25.45
N GLY A 83 -19.96 43.20 -24.22
CA GLY A 83 -20.60 44.40 -23.68
C GLY A 83 -19.65 45.60 -23.62
N ILE A 84 -18.43 45.40 -23.11
CA ILE A 84 -17.40 46.45 -23.06
C ILE A 84 -17.01 46.91 -24.46
N ALA A 85 -16.79 45.98 -25.39
CA ALA A 85 -16.46 46.32 -26.78
C ALA A 85 -17.59 47.13 -27.45
N GLY A 86 -18.85 46.73 -27.24
CA GLY A 86 -20.02 47.45 -27.75
C GLY A 86 -20.13 48.87 -27.17
N LEU A 87 -19.93 49.02 -25.85
CA LEU A 87 -19.91 50.32 -25.19
C LEU A 87 -18.78 51.22 -25.71
N ALA A 88 -17.58 50.66 -25.90
CA ALA A 88 -16.44 51.41 -26.46
C ALA A 88 -16.76 51.94 -27.87
N MET A 89 -17.40 51.13 -28.72
CA MET A 89 -17.82 51.58 -30.06
C MET A 89 -18.90 52.66 -30.00
N ALA A 90 -19.87 52.55 -29.08
CA ALA A 90 -20.91 53.55 -28.90
C ALA A 90 -20.33 54.90 -28.46
N VAL A 91 -19.38 54.88 -27.52
CA VAL A 91 -18.67 56.10 -27.07
C VAL A 91 -17.85 56.70 -28.21
N ALA A 92 -17.13 55.89 -28.98
CA ALA A 92 -16.37 56.38 -30.13
C ALA A 92 -17.27 57.14 -31.12
N LYS A 93 -18.45 56.61 -31.45
CA LYS A 93 -19.40 57.26 -32.37
C LYS A 93 -19.96 58.59 -31.85
N LEU A 94 -19.97 58.82 -30.53
CA LEU A 94 -20.46 60.08 -29.96
C LEU A 94 -19.39 61.20 -29.97
N ILE A 95 -18.11 60.82 -30.03
CA ILE A 95 -16.98 61.75 -29.90
C ILE A 95 -16.36 62.09 -31.28
N PHE A 96 -16.53 61.23 -32.28
CA PHE A 96 -16.08 61.43 -33.67
C PHE A 96 -17.26 61.60 -34.63
#